data_AF-A0A0B2PWQ3-F1
#
_entry.id   AF-A0A0B2PWQ3-F1
#
_cell.length_a   1.000
_cell.length_b   1.000
_cell.length_c   1.000
_cell.angle_alpha   90.00
_cell.angle_beta   90.00
_cell.angle_gamma   90.00
#
_symmetry.space_group_name_H-M   'P 1'
#
loop_
_entity.id
_entity.type
_entity.pdbx_description
1 polymer ?
#
loop_
_entity_poly.entity_id
_entity_poly.type
_entity_poly.pdbx_seq_one_letter_code
_entity_poly.pdbx_strand_id
1 'polypeptide(L)'
;MIVFVCLDSALVFCVGNSFLFRFSSSFVFDRVAVKDPSAPHGVRLLIEDYPYASDGLEIWDAIKSWVEEYVSFYYKSAEELQKDPELQAWWKELVEVGHGDLKDKPWWQKILTREELVEASTTLIWIASALHADVKLGQPTISRRFMPEKGFPKYDVLAKNPENEFLKTITGKKETHTPH
;
A
#
# COMPACT_ATOMS: atom_id res chain seq x y z
N MET A 1 -16.19 6.40 10.39
CA MET A 1 -15.82 7.27 9.25
C MET A 1 -14.33 7.11 9.02
N ILE A 2 -13.97 6.15 8.18
CA ILE A 2 -12.61 5.91 7.67
C ILE A 2 -12.76 6.04 6.15
N VAL A 3 -12.07 7.02 5.59
CA VAL A 3 -12.22 7.41 4.19
C VAL A 3 -11.37 6.47 3.34
N PHE A 4 -12.04 5.64 2.53
CA PHE A 4 -11.43 4.82 1.50
C PHE A 4 -10.93 5.71 0.36
N VAL A 5 -9.65 5.61 0.02
CA VAL A 5 -9.13 6.17 -1.24
C VAL A 5 -9.17 5.07 -2.29
N CYS A 6 -9.99 5.31 -3.31
CA CYS A 6 -10.10 4.54 -4.54
C CYS A 6 -9.00 5.00 -5.49
N LEU A 7 -8.12 4.12 -6.00
CA LEU A 7 -7.34 4.38 -7.22
C LEU A 7 -6.74 3.13 -7.87
N ASP A 8 -7.14 2.92 -9.13
CA ASP A 8 -6.92 1.80 -10.05
C ASP A 8 -5.49 1.58 -10.60
N SER A 9 -4.40 1.92 -9.90
CA SER A 9 -3.06 1.74 -10.53
C SER A 9 -1.87 1.44 -9.62
N ALA A 10 -2.07 1.16 -8.33
CA ALA A 10 -1.03 0.55 -7.50
C ALA A 10 -1.57 -0.80 -7.02
N LEU A 11 -0.95 -1.89 -7.47
CA LEU A 11 -1.41 -3.26 -7.29
C LEU A 11 -1.22 -3.76 -5.84
N VAL A 12 -1.90 -3.13 -4.89
CA VAL A 12 -2.48 -3.85 -3.74
C VAL A 12 -3.51 -4.81 -4.34
N PHE A 13 -3.46 -6.10 -3.99
CA PHE A 13 -4.38 -7.09 -4.57
C PHE A 13 -5.84 -6.72 -4.26
N CYS A 14 -6.53 -6.09 -5.21
CA CYS A 14 -7.98 -6.10 -5.31
C CYS A 14 -8.38 -7.35 -6.10
N VAL A 15 -8.81 -8.41 -5.40
CA VAL A 15 -9.69 -9.42 -5.99
C VAL A 15 -11.10 -9.06 -5.53
N GLY A 16 -11.77 -8.17 -6.26
CA GLY A 16 -13.07 -7.62 -5.89
C GLY A 16 -13.00 -6.49 -4.83
N ASN A 17 -14.12 -6.26 -4.14
CA ASN A 17 -14.31 -5.18 -3.15
C ASN A 17 -13.56 -5.36 -1.81
N SER A 18 -12.61 -6.30 -1.71
CA SER A 18 -11.89 -6.60 -0.47
C SER A 18 -10.41 -6.27 -0.61
N PHE A 19 -9.90 -5.40 0.26
CA PHE A 19 -8.48 -5.12 0.42
C PHE A 19 -7.78 -6.35 1.01
N LEU A 20 -6.88 -7.00 0.27
CA LEU A 20 -6.04 -8.05 0.84
C LEU A 20 -4.91 -7.43 1.68
N PHE A 21 -5.06 -7.47 3.01
CA PHE A 21 -3.97 -7.24 3.94
C PHE A 21 -3.18 -8.54 4.12
N ARG A 22 -1.94 -8.57 3.61
CA ARG A 22 -1.00 -9.66 3.86
C ARG A 22 0.29 -9.07 4.41
N PHE A 23 0.61 -9.44 5.65
CA PHE A 23 1.67 -8.84 6.46
C PHE A 23 3.01 -9.49 6.12
N SER A 24 3.66 -9.07 5.05
CA SER A 24 5.06 -9.40 4.80
C SER A 24 5.77 -8.45 3.86
N SER A 25 7.06 -8.19 4.09
CA SER A 25 7.90 -7.34 3.22
C SER A 25 7.94 -7.86 1.79
N SER A 26 7.96 -9.19 1.61
CA SER A 26 7.87 -9.80 0.29
C SER A 26 6.55 -9.52 -0.42
N PHE A 27 5.48 -9.22 0.31
CA PHE A 27 4.18 -8.92 -0.31
C PHE A 27 4.07 -7.45 -0.76
N VAL A 28 4.63 -6.52 0.02
CA VAL A 28 4.63 -5.08 -0.31
C VAL A 28 5.27 -4.85 -1.68
N PHE A 29 6.31 -5.62 -2.00
CA PHE A 29 7.06 -5.50 -3.25
C PHE A 29 6.95 -6.73 -4.15
N ASP A 30 6.02 -7.67 -3.93
CA ASP A 30 6.00 -9.03 -4.55
C ASP A 30 6.01 -9.04 -6.08
N ARG A 31 5.51 -7.96 -6.70
CA ARG A 31 5.46 -7.84 -8.16
C ARG A 31 6.75 -7.30 -8.77
N VAL A 32 7.61 -6.71 -7.94
CA VAL A 32 8.83 -6.00 -8.36
C VAL A 32 10.07 -6.45 -7.59
N ALA A 33 9.95 -7.42 -6.67
CA ALA A 33 11.03 -7.92 -5.84
C ALA A 33 10.89 -9.42 -5.58
N VAL A 34 12.03 -10.10 -5.45
CA VAL A 34 12.13 -11.53 -5.12
C VAL A 34 12.91 -11.68 -3.82
N LYS A 35 12.52 -12.63 -2.96
CA LYS A 35 13.28 -12.94 -1.74
C LYS A 35 14.71 -13.33 -2.09
N ASP A 36 15.65 -12.61 -1.49
CA ASP A 36 17.08 -12.84 -1.64
C ASP A 36 17.75 -12.49 -0.29
N PRO A 37 18.04 -13.49 0.55
CA PRO A 37 18.68 -13.27 1.84
C PRO A 37 20.07 -12.63 1.75
N SER A 38 20.70 -12.64 0.57
CA SER A 38 22.00 -12.01 0.34
C SER A 38 21.90 -10.52 -0.04
N ALA A 39 20.70 -10.04 -0.37
CA ALA A 39 20.46 -8.65 -0.69
C ALA A 39 20.29 -7.79 0.59
N PRO A 40 20.61 -6.48 0.55
CA PRO A 40 20.59 -5.60 1.74
C PRO A 40 19.27 -5.62 2.54
N HIS A 41 18.14 -5.74 1.84
CA HIS A 41 16.79 -5.71 2.43
C HIS A 41 16.14 -7.11 2.52
N GLY A 42 16.93 -8.18 2.31
CA GLY A 42 16.43 -9.56 2.20
C GLY A 42 15.57 -9.82 0.95
N VAL A 43 15.50 -8.84 0.04
CA VAL A 43 14.81 -8.91 -1.25
C VAL A 43 15.65 -8.21 -2.31
N ARG A 44 15.62 -8.77 -3.52
CA ARG A 44 16.26 -8.20 -4.72
C ARG A 44 15.19 -7.69 -5.66
N LEU A 45 15.32 -6.45 -6.11
CA LEU A 45 14.42 -5.87 -7.11
C LEU A 45 14.59 -6.57 -8.47
N LEU A 46 13.47 -6.80 -9.16
CA LEU A 46 13.44 -7.28 -10.54
C LEU A 46 13.80 -6.18 -11.53
N ILE A 47 13.57 -4.92 -11.14
CA ILE A 47 13.95 -3.72 -11.88
C ILE A 47 14.85 -2.92 -10.95
N GLU A 48 16.15 -2.96 -11.20
CA GLU A 48 17.15 -2.36 -10.29
C GLU A 48 17.00 -0.84 -10.17
N ASP A 49 16.61 -0.17 -11.25
CA ASP A 49 16.40 1.29 -11.30
C ASP A 49 14.90 1.64 -11.23
N TYR A 50 14.20 1.13 -10.22
CA TYR A 50 12.82 1.52 -9.93
C TYR A 50 12.78 2.38 -8.66
N PRO A 51 12.84 3.72 -8.78
CA PRO A 51 13.02 4.62 -7.64
C PRO A 51 12.00 4.41 -6.52
N TYR A 52 10.72 4.19 -6.88
CA TYR A 52 9.67 3.90 -5.91
C TYR A 52 9.97 2.66 -5.05
N ALA A 53 10.40 1.55 -5.67
CA ALA A 53 10.68 0.33 -4.91
C ALA A 53 12.00 0.43 -4.16
N SER A 54 13.01 1.11 -4.71
CA SER A 54 14.29 1.34 -4.03
C SER A 54 14.09 2.20 -2.78
N ASP A 55 13.53 3.40 -2.93
CA ASP A 55 13.27 4.32 -1.81
C ASP A 55 12.28 3.71 -0.81
N GLY A 56 11.29 2.97 -1.32
CA GLY A 56 10.31 2.28 -0.50
C GLY A 56 10.93 1.21 0.38
N LEU A 57 11.94 0.47 -0.11
CA LEU A 57 12.66 -0.52 0.70
C LEU A 57 13.47 0.13 1.82
N GLU A 58 14.12 1.27 1.55
CA GLU A 58 14.84 2.01 2.59
C GLU A 58 13.90 2.49 3.71
N ILE A 59 12.76 3.06 3.34
CA ILE A 59 11.75 3.51 4.32
C ILE A 59 11.15 2.32 5.07
N TRP A 60 10.86 1.22 4.38
CA TRP A 60 10.36 0.00 5.00
C TRP A 60 11.33 -0.52 6.06
N ASP A 61 12.61 -0.62 5.75
CA ASP A 61 13.63 -1.10 6.67
C ASP A 61 13.84 -0.16 7.86
N ALA A 62 13.76 1.16 7.63
CA ALA A 62 13.80 2.14 8.71
C ALA A 62 12.61 1.96 9.68
N ILE A 63 11.39 1.81 9.16
CA ILE A 63 10.18 1.54 9.97
C ILE A 63 10.36 0.22 10.73
N LYS A 64 10.75 -0.85 10.03
CA LYS A 64 10.90 -2.17 10.63
C LYS A 64 11.91 -2.16 11.77
N SER A 65 13.06 -1.53 11.57
CA SER A 65 14.11 -1.42 12.58
C SER A 65 13.62 -0.68 13.82
N TRP A 66 12.90 0.43 13.64
CA TRP A 66 12.31 1.18 14.75
C TRP A 66 11.24 0.38 15.51
N VAL A 67 10.35 -0.31 14.78
CA VAL A 67 9.33 -1.19 15.39
C VAL A 67 9.99 -2.33 16.16
N GLU A 68 11.02 -2.95 15.62
CA GLU A 68 11.74 -4.05 16.26
C GLU A 68 12.39 -3.62 17.57
N GLU A 69 13.05 -2.46 17.59
CA GLU A 69 13.61 -1.88 18.80
C GLU A 69 12.51 -1.58 19.83
N TYR A 70 11.42 -0.96 19.40
CA TYR A 70 10.29 -0.61 20.27
C TYR A 70 9.62 -1.87 20.87
N VAL A 71 9.26 -2.85 20.04
CA VAL A 71 8.64 -4.10 20.49
C VAL A 71 9.57 -4.86 21.43
N SER A 72 10.88 -4.92 21.13
CA SER A 72 11.87 -5.57 21.99
C SER A 72 12.09 -4.85 23.31
N PHE A 73 11.80 -3.54 23.36
CA PHE A 73 11.85 -2.78 24.60
C PHE A 73 10.72 -3.19 25.56
N TYR A 74 9.49 -3.35 25.06
CA TYR A 74 8.31 -3.66 25.89
C TYR A 74 8.06 -5.15 26.11
N TYR A 75 8.36 -6.01 25.13
CA TYR A 75 8.16 -7.44 25.23
C TYR A 75 9.51 -8.17 25.20
N LYS A 76 9.92 -8.70 26.36
CA LYS A 76 11.19 -9.41 26.50
C LYS A 76 11.10 -10.86 26.06
N SER A 77 9.90 -11.43 26.10
CA SER A 77 9.66 -12.79 25.65
C SER A 77 8.30 -12.95 24.97
N ALA A 78 8.13 -14.04 24.22
CA ALA A 78 6.86 -14.36 23.59
C ALA A 78 5.75 -14.61 24.63
N GLU A 79 6.10 -15.10 25.82
CA GLU A 79 5.16 -15.35 26.90
C GLU A 79 4.56 -14.05 27.46
N GLU A 80 5.34 -12.97 27.56
CA GLU A 80 4.82 -11.66 27.97
C GLU A 80 3.81 -11.13 26.96
N LEU A 81 4.11 -11.26 25.67
CA LEU A 81 3.25 -10.85 24.56
C LEU A 81 1.95 -11.65 24.51
N GLN A 82 2.01 -12.96 24.71
CA GLN A 82 0.82 -13.82 24.74
C GLN A 82 -0.06 -13.60 25.98
N LYS A 83 0.53 -13.12 27.08
CA LYS A 83 -0.19 -12.78 28.31
C LYS A 83 -0.83 -11.40 28.29
N ASP A 84 -0.53 -10.59 27.29
CA ASP A 84 -1.11 -9.26 27.13
C ASP A 84 -2.55 -9.35 26.60
N PRO A 85 -3.57 -9.13 27.44
CA PRO A 85 -4.95 -9.29 27.02
C PRO A 85 -5.40 -8.18 26.06
N GLU A 86 -4.82 -6.98 26.16
CA GLU A 86 -5.18 -5.84 25.33
C GLU A 86 -4.66 -6.04 23.90
N LEU A 87 -3.41 -6.47 23.76
CA LEU A 87 -2.82 -6.77 22.45
C LEU A 87 -3.57 -7.90 21.74
N GLN A 88 -3.89 -8.98 22.45
CA GLN A 88 -4.61 -10.12 21.87
C GLN A 88 -6.05 -9.73 21.48
N ALA A 89 -6.73 -8.94 22.31
CA ALA A 89 -8.06 -8.43 22.00
C ALA A 89 -8.05 -7.49 20.80
N TRP A 90 -7.08 -6.57 20.73
CA TRP A 90 -6.92 -5.65 19.60
C TRP A 90 -6.74 -6.39 18.28
N TRP A 91 -5.82 -7.35 18.22
CA TRP A 91 -5.59 -8.10 17.00
C TRP A 91 -6.82 -8.92 16.59
N LYS A 92 -7.48 -9.55 17.56
CA LYS A 92 -8.71 -10.29 17.32
C LYS A 92 -9.82 -9.40 16.76
N GLU A 93 -10.03 -8.22 17.33
CA GLU A 93 -11.02 -7.25 16.83
C GLU A 93 -10.70 -6.81 15.41
N LEU A 94 -9.43 -6.52 15.12
CA LEU A 94 -8.98 -6.13 13.77
C LEU A 94 -9.34 -7.21 12.74
N VAL A 95 -9.11 -8.49 13.05
CA VAL A 95 -9.35 -9.61 12.14
C VAL A 95 -10.83 -9.99 12.06
N GLU A 96 -11.49 -10.16 13.21
CA GLU A 96 -12.86 -10.72 13.26
C GLU A 96 -13.95 -9.68 13.02
N VAL A 97 -13.70 -8.41 13.37
CA VAL A 97 -14.66 -7.31 13.24
C VAL A 97 -14.25 -6.35 12.13
N GLY A 98 -13.04 -5.81 12.20
CA GLY A 98 -12.53 -4.84 11.22
C GLY A 98 -12.46 -5.42 9.80
N HIS A 99 -11.92 -6.63 9.68
CA HIS A 99 -11.80 -7.41 8.45
C HIS A 99 -12.57 -8.74 8.52
N GLY A 100 -13.74 -8.72 9.15
CA GLY A 100 -14.55 -9.91 9.38
C GLY A 100 -14.96 -10.68 8.11
N ASP A 101 -14.95 -10.03 6.94
CA ASP A 101 -15.17 -10.63 5.63
C ASP A 101 -14.01 -11.54 5.18
N LEU A 102 -12.82 -11.34 5.76
CA LEU A 102 -11.60 -12.07 5.46
C LEU A 102 -11.07 -12.88 6.64
N LYS A 103 -11.75 -12.92 7.79
CA LYS A 103 -11.25 -13.57 9.02
C LYS A 103 -10.78 -15.02 8.86
N ASP A 104 -11.40 -15.78 7.94
CA ASP A 104 -11.11 -17.20 7.74
C ASP A 104 -9.92 -17.46 6.80
N LYS A 105 -9.20 -16.40 6.38
CA LYS A 105 -8.09 -16.53 5.45
C LYS A 105 -6.81 -17.03 6.16
N PRO A 106 -6.03 -17.92 5.54
CA PRO A 106 -4.89 -18.59 6.19
C PRO A 106 -3.65 -17.69 6.36
N TRP A 107 -3.68 -16.47 5.83
CA TRP A 107 -2.55 -15.53 5.88
C TRP A 107 -2.60 -14.56 7.05
N TRP A 108 -3.62 -14.64 7.91
CA TRP A 108 -3.63 -13.88 9.16
C TRP A 108 -2.58 -14.43 10.12
N GLN A 109 -1.71 -13.53 10.59
CA GLN A 109 -0.79 -13.84 11.68
C GLN A 109 -1.56 -14.03 12.98
N LYS A 110 -1.00 -14.79 13.91
CA LYS A 110 -1.64 -15.03 15.22
C LYS A 110 -1.15 -14.08 16.31
N ILE A 111 -0.08 -13.32 16.04
CA ILE A 111 0.57 -12.40 16.99
C ILE A 111 0.90 -13.13 18.30
N LEU A 112 1.64 -14.23 18.18
CA LEU A 112 2.13 -15.03 19.30
C LEU A 112 3.62 -14.82 19.56
N THR A 113 4.32 -14.26 18.57
CA THR A 113 5.76 -13.99 18.59
C THR A 113 6.03 -12.51 18.35
N ARG A 114 7.21 -12.05 18.75
CA ARG A 114 7.61 -10.65 18.52
C ARG A 114 7.79 -10.38 17.04
N GLU A 115 8.29 -11.36 16.30
CA GLU A 115 8.51 -11.28 14.86
C GLU A 115 7.19 -11.05 14.12
N GLU A 116 6.13 -11.76 14.49
CA GLU A 116 4.78 -11.52 13.95
C GLU A 116 4.26 -10.12 14.30
N LEU A 117 4.42 -9.67 15.55
CA LEU A 117 4.00 -8.33 15.96
C LEU A 117 4.75 -7.21 15.23
N VAL A 118 6.06 -7.40 15.03
CA VAL A 118 6.92 -6.47 14.29
C VAL A 118 6.47 -6.40 12.84
N GLU A 119 6.23 -7.55 12.19
CA GLU A 119 5.78 -7.60 10.80
C GLU A 119 4.39 -6.96 10.62
N ALA A 120 3.47 -7.24 11.55
CA ALA A 120 2.14 -6.63 11.56
C ALA A 120 2.20 -5.10 11.73
N SER A 121 2.92 -4.62 12.74
CA SER A 121 3.01 -3.20 13.07
C SER A 121 3.76 -2.41 11.99
N THR A 122 4.84 -2.96 11.45
CA THR A 122 5.58 -2.38 10.31
C THR A 122 4.66 -2.18 9.12
N THR A 123 3.85 -3.20 8.79
CA THR A 123 2.90 -3.13 7.68
C THR A 123 1.85 -2.04 7.91
N LEU A 124 1.28 -1.94 9.12
CA LEU A 124 0.27 -0.93 9.44
C LEU A 124 0.84 0.49 9.34
N ILE A 125 2.05 0.71 9.87
CA ILE A 125 2.72 2.02 9.80
C ILE A 125 3.06 2.37 8.35
N TRP A 126 3.60 1.43 7.57
CA TRP A 126 3.88 1.61 6.15
C TRP A 126 2.65 2.04 5.36
N ILE A 127 1.52 1.33 5.54
CA ILE A 127 0.26 1.62 4.85
C ILE A 127 -0.25 3.02 5.20
N ALA A 128 -0.19 3.40 6.48
CA ALA A 128 -0.67 4.69 6.95
C ALA A 128 0.24 5.87 6.56
N SER A 129 1.53 5.62 6.33
CA SER A 129 2.54 6.65 6.06
C SER A 129 3.00 6.64 4.61
N ALA A 130 4.05 5.86 4.29
CA ALA A 130 4.74 5.87 3.01
C ALA A 130 3.81 5.53 1.84
N LEU A 131 2.98 4.49 1.97
CA LEU A 131 2.05 4.10 0.91
C LEU A 131 1.00 5.19 0.66
N HIS A 132 0.47 5.78 1.75
CA HIS A 132 -0.51 6.86 1.65
C HIS A 132 0.09 8.12 1.04
N ALA A 133 1.33 8.45 1.39
CA ALA A 133 2.05 9.59 0.84
C ALA A 133 2.32 9.40 -0.66
N ASP A 134 2.81 8.23 -1.08
CA ASP A 134 3.14 7.95 -2.48
C ASP A 134 1.90 8.02 -3.40
N VAL A 135 0.79 7.39 -2.99
CA VAL A 135 -0.46 7.43 -3.77
C VAL A 135 -1.06 8.83 -3.83
N LYS A 136 -0.84 9.67 -2.80
CA LYS A 136 -1.33 11.05 -2.79
C LYS A 136 -0.45 12.00 -3.58
N LEU A 137 0.87 11.84 -3.52
CA LEU A 137 1.83 12.68 -4.23
C LEU A 137 1.88 12.33 -5.73
N GLY A 138 1.53 11.09 -6.10
CA GLY A 138 1.41 10.64 -7.48
C GLY A 138 0.07 10.99 -8.16
N GLN A 139 -0.89 11.61 -7.46
CA GLN A 139 -2.15 12.06 -8.07
C GLN A 139 -1.95 13.43 -8.75
N PRO A 140 -1.93 13.51 -10.09
CA PRO A 140 -2.09 14.79 -10.74
C PRO A 140 -3.51 15.27 -10.44
N THR A 141 -3.59 16.46 -9.86
CA THR A 141 -4.81 17.21 -9.66
C THR A 141 -5.68 17.16 -10.93
N ILE A 142 -6.85 16.51 -10.81
CA ILE A 142 -8.06 16.74 -11.63
C ILE A 142 -7.96 16.39 -13.15
N SER A 143 -6.82 15.94 -13.69
CA SER A 143 -6.60 15.84 -15.16
C SER A 143 -6.45 14.43 -15.74
N ARG A 144 -7.30 13.48 -15.37
CA ARG A 144 -7.35 12.16 -16.07
C ARG A 144 -8.77 11.80 -16.50
N ARG A 145 -9.14 12.17 -17.73
CA ARG A 145 -10.16 11.41 -18.47
C ARG A 145 -9.54 10.11 -18.95
N PHE A 146 -10.27 9.00 -18.86
CA PHE A 146 -9.83 7.73 -19.43
C PHE A 146 -9.57 7.84 -20.94
N MET A 147 -8.52 7.17 -21.40
CA MET A 147 -8.22 7.04 -22.83
C MET A 147 -9.38 6.29 -23.51
N PRO A 148 -10.02 6.86 -24.55
CA PRO A 148 -11.09 6.17 -25.25
C PRO A 148 -10.59 4.91 -25.95
N GLU A 149 -11.41 3.86 -25.98
CA GLU A 149 -11.07 2.58 -26.62
C GLU A 149 -11.30 2.62 -28.13
N LYS A 150 -10.45 1.91 -28.89
CA LYS A 150 -10.59 1.75 -30.34
C LYS A 150 -11.95 1.13 -30.69
N GLY A 151 -12.68 1.76 -31.61
CA GLY A 151 -14.01 1.31 -32.05
C GLY A 151 -15.17 2.08 -31.41
N PHE A 152 -14.90 2.96 -30.43
CA PHE A 152 -15.91 3.87 -29.90
C PHE A 152 -15.85 5.26 -30.57
N PRO A 153 -16.98 5.98 -30.68
CA PRO A 153 -17.02 7.30 -31.30
C PRO A 153 -16.05 8.32 -30.68
N LYS A 154 -15.75 8.20 -29.38
CA LYS A 154 -14.79 9.07 -28.68
C LYS A 154 -13.35 8.88 -29.18
N TYR A 155 -13.00 7.68 -29.66
CA TYR A 155 -11.68 7.42 -30.25
C TYR A 155 -11.55 8.10 -31.61
N ASP A 156 -12.61 8.12 -32.41
CA ASP A 156 -12.61 8.78 -33.72
C ASP A 156 -12.47 10.31 -33.58
N VAL A 157 -13.04 10.88 -32.52
CA VAL A 157 -12.88 12.31 -32.19
C VAL A 157 -11.44 12.60 -31.75
N LEU A 158 -10.85 11.75 -30.91
CA LEU A 158 -9.44 11.84 -30.51
C LEU A 158 -8.50 11.70 -31.72
N ALA A 159 -8.75 10.76 -32.62
CA ALA A 159 -7.94 10.52 -33.81
C ALA A 159 -7.99 11.69 -34.80
N LYS A 160 -9.11 12.42 -34.87
CA LYS A 160 -9.28 13.58 -35.75
C LYS A 160 -8.66 14.86 -35.19
N ASN A 161 -8.67 15.06 -33.87
CA ASN A 161 -8.09 16.25 -33.23
C ASN A 161 -7.52 15.92 -31.84
N PRO A 162 -6.31 15.34 -31.79
CA PRO A 162 -5.72 14.85 -30.55
C PRO A 162 -5.40 15.98 -29.57
N GLU A 163 -4.98 17.14 -30.07
CA GLU A 163 -4.61 18.30 -29.23
C GLU A 163 -5.82 18.87 -28.49
N ASN A 164 -6.95 19.06 -29.19
CA ASN A 164 -8.14 19.62 -28.56
C ASN A 164 -8.78 18.65 -27.55
N GLU A 165 -8.79 17.34 -27.86
CA GLU A 165 -9.29 16.35 -26.90
C GLU A 165 -8.36 16.23 -25.69
N PHE A 166 -7.04 16.30 -25.87
CA PHE A 166 -6.09 16.38 -24.77
C PHE A 166 -6.33 17.63 -23.90
N LEU A 167 -6.53 18.79 -24.50
CA LEU A 167 -6.84 20.03 -23.75
C LEU A 167 -8.16 19.96 -22.96
N LYS A 168 -9.12 19.13 -23.38
CA LYS A 168 -10.36 18.85 -22.62
C LYS A 168 -10.17 17.83 -21.51
N THR A 169 -9.04 17.10 -21.50
CA THR A 169 -8.67 16.17 -20.42
C THR A 169 -7.93 16.85 -19.28
N ILE A 170 -7.33 18.01 -19.52
CA ILE A 170 -6.68 18.85 -18.50
C ILE A 170 -7.65 19.89 -17.92
N THR A 171 -7.32 20.38 -16.73
CA THR A 171 -8.11 21.35 -15.97
C THR A 171 -8.38 22.61 -16.79
N GLY A 172 -9.61 23.12 -16.76
CA GLY A 172 -10.02 24.25 -17.60
C GLY A 172 -9.29 25.55 -17.22
N LYS A 173 -9.11 26.46 -18.18
CA LYS A 173 -8.35 27.72 -18.00
C LYS A 173 -8.77 28.57 -16.78
N LYS A 174 -10.04 28.48 -16.35
CA LYS A 174 -10.57 29.21 -15.19
C LYS A 174 -10.14 28.60 -13.84
N GLU A 175 -10.00 27.29 -13.78
CA GLU A 175 -9.64 26.53 -12.58
C GLU A 175 -8.12 26.55 -12.33
N THR A 176 -7.31 26.75 -13.37
CA THR A 176 -5.85 26.95 -13.27
C THR A 176 -5.42 28.29 -12.67
N HIS A 177 -6.33 29.24 -12.43
CA HIS A 177 -5.99 30.60 -11.95
C HIS A 177 -6.62 30.97 -10.60
N THR A 178 -7.35 30.05 -9.98
CA THR A 178 -7.79 30.18 -8.59
C THR A 178 -6.78 29.50 -7.68
N PRO A 179 -6.01 30.24 -6.87
CA PRO A 179 -5.25 29.64 -5.78
C PRO A 179 -6.27 29.08 -4.77
N HIS A 180 -6.04 27.84 -4.32
CA HIS A 180 -6.70 27.29 -3.14
C HIS A 180 -6.12 27.92 -1.87
#